data_AF-A0A969HC69-F1
#
_entry.id   AF-A0A969HC69-F1
#
_cell.length_a   1.000
_cell.length_b   1.000
_cell.length_c   1.000
_cell.angle_alpha   90.00
_cell.angle_beta   90.00
_cell.angle_gamma   90.00
#
_symmetry.space_group_name_H-M   'P 1'
#
loop_
_entity.id
_entity.type
_entity.pdbx_description
1 polymer ?
#
loop_
_entity_poly.entity_id
_entity_poly.type
_entity_poly.pdbx_seq_one_letter_code
_entity_poly.pdbx_strand_id
1 'polypeptide(L)'
;MHGFDERPDSLVLTEDDYLQFLVAISRLKGQPTDPIPRRIRQAISDSALILLGYDLDSWAFRVIFWGLIKSASMTNTGIFTIQLKPTPVEQKFFQDYLKLEAKLEVYWGDIYQYTRHLRDSLR
;
A
#
# COMPACT_ATOMS: atom_id res chain seq x y z
N MET A 1 6.59 5.20 8.77
CA MET A 1 5.11 5.34 8.67
C MET A 1 4.40 5.03 9.98
N HIS A 2 5.07 4.43 10.98
CA HIS A 2 4.48 4.15 12.29
C HIS A 2 4.98 5.08 13.39
N GLY A 3 5.39 6.31 13.06
CA GLY A 3 6.06 7.21 14.02
C GLY A 3 7.58 7.02 14.12
N PHE A 4 8.15 7.60 15.18
CA PHE A 4 9.55 7.45 15.56
C PHE A 4 9.64 6.73 16.91
N ASP A 5 10.52 5.74 17.04
CA ASP A 5 10.73 5.01 18.31
C ASP A 5 11.10 5.95 19.47
N GLU A 6 11.80 7.05 19.17
CA GLU A 6 12.20 8.06 20.15
C GLU A 6 11.06 9.01 20.57
N ARG A 7 9.91 8.96 19.88
CA ARG A 7 8.71 9.79 20.17
C ARG A 7 7.45 8.92 20.20
N PRO A 8 7.10 8.34 21.37
CA PRO A 8 6.00 7.40 21.52
C PRO A 8 4.64 7.94 21.09
N ASP A 9 4.43 9.25 21.26
CA ASP A 9 3.22 10.00 20.86
C ASP A 9 3.03 10.09 19.34
N SER A 10 4.09 9.85 18.58
CA SER A 10 4.02 9.79 17.11
C SER A 10 3.70 8.39 16.57
N LEU A 11 3.63 7.38 17.44
CA LEU A 11 3.44 6.00 17.03
C LEU A 11 2.00 5.73 16.61
N VAL A 12 1.83 5.10 15.43
CA VAL A 12 0.52 4.68 14.92
C VAL A 12 0.42 3.18 15.12
N LEU A 13 -0.16 2.76 16.24
CA LEU A 13 -0.19 1.36 16.68
C LEU A 13 -1.60 0.82 16.85
N THR A 14 -2.58 1.69 17.10
CA THR A 14 -3.98 1.28 17.28
C THR A 14 -4.81 1.51 16.01
N GLU A 15 -5.91 0.77 15.89
CA GLU A 15 -6.91 0.97 14.84
C GLU A 15 -7.39 2.42 14.78
N ASP A 16 -7.64 3.04 15.93
CA ASP A 16 -8.08 4.44 16.01
C ASP A 16 -7.02 5.39 15.42
N ASP A 17 -5.74 5.15 15.68
CA ASP A 17 -4.65 5.96 15.11
C ASP A 17 -4.62 5.83 13.58
N TYR A 18 -4.82 4.61 13.06
CA TYR A 18 -4.90 4.36 11.62
C TYR A 18 -6.09 5.08 10.99
N LEU A 19 -7.26 5.05 11.64
CA LEU A 19 -8.45 5.77 11.17
C LEU A 19 -8.26 7.29 11.20
N GLN A 20 -7.68 7.83 12.29
CA GLN A 20 -7.36 9.25 12.39
C GLN A 20 -6.37 9.67 11.30
N PHE A 21 -5.34 8.87 11.05
CA PHE A 21 -4.37 9.11 9.98
C PHE A 21 -5.03 9.09 8.60
N LEU A 22 -5.92 8.13 8.33
CA LEU A 22 -6.69 8.07 7.09
C LEU A 22 -7.55 9.32 6.88
N VAL A 23 -8.25 9.77 7.92
CA VAL A 23 -9.03 11.02 7.90
C VAL A 23 -8.13 12.22 7.59
N ALA A 24 -6.96 12.31 8.21
CA ALA A 24 -6.00 13.38 7.98
C ALA A 24 -5.48 13.39 6.54
N ILE A 25 -5.10 12.23 5.99
CA ILE A 25 -4.65 12.09 4.59
C ILE A 25 -5.72 12.58 3.61
N SER A 26 -6.99 12.26 3.89
CA SER A 26 -8.13 12.62 3.05
C SER A 26 -8.43 14.12 3.09
N ARG A 27 -8.53 14.70 4.30
CA ARG A 27 -8.95 16.10 4.50
C ARG A 27 -7.86 17.13 4.20
N LEU A 28 -6.61 16.78 4.48
CA LEU A 28 -5.47 17.72 4.39
C LEU A 28 -4.70 17.60 3.07
N LYS A 29 -5.19 16.81 2.12
CA LYS A 29 -4.53 16.57 0.83
C LYS A 29 -4.19 17.89 0.12
N GLY A 30 -2.91 18.11 -0.14
CA GLY A 30 -2.41 19.30 -0.84
C GLY A 30 -2.27 20.57 0.02
N GLN A 31 -2.59 20.50 1.31
CA GLN A 31 -2.37 21.61 2.25
C GLN A 31 -0.92 21.58 2.80
N PRO A 32 -0.42 22.69 3.38
CA PRO A 32 0.89 22.71 4.04
C PRO A 32 1.01 21.68 5.19
N THR A 33 -0.12 21.31 5.78
CA THR A 33 -0.24 20.32 6.87
C THR A 33 -0.60 18.92 6.36
N ASP A 34 -0.48 18.66 5.06
CA ASP A 34 -0.67 17.31 4.51
C ASP A 34 0.33 16.35 5.18
N PRO A 35 -0.13 15.28 5.86
CA PRO A 35 0.77 14.33 6.50
C PRO A 35 1.63 13.55 5.51
N ILE A 36 1.30 13.59 4.21
CA ILE A 36 2.00 12.86 3.16
C ILE A 36 2.77 13.86 2.28
N PRO A 37 4.11 13.80 2.29
CA PRO A 37 4.92 14.66 1.45
C PRO A 37 4.56 14.57 -0.03
N ARG A 38 4.50 15.73 -0.71
CA ARG A 38 4.17 15.83 -2.14
C ARG A 38 4.98 14.88 -3.02
N ARG A 39 6.27 14.71 -2.74
CA ARG A 39 7.16 13.80 -3.48
C ARG A 39 6.69 12.34 -3.44
N ILE A 40 6.16 11.89 -2.30
CA ILE A 40 5.62 10.53 -2.15
C ILE A 40 4.35 10.38 -2.99
N ARG A 41 3.45 11.36 -2.94
CA ARG A 41 2.21 11.34 -3.75
C ARG A 41 2.50 11.29 -5.25
N GLN A 42 3.51 12.03 -5.70
CA GLN A 42 3.96 12.00 -7.10
C GLN A 42 4.55 10.64 -7.47
N ALA A 43 5.46 10.10 -6.65
CA ALA A 43 6.04 8.78 -6.91
C ALA A 43 4.99 7.68 -7.04
N ILE A 44 3.94 7.70 -6.20
CA ILE A 44 2.83 6.73 -6.29
C ILE A 44 2.04 6.87 -7.61
N SER A 45 1.89 8.10 -8.12
CA SER A 45 1.14 8.34 -9.37
C SER A 45 1.97 8.03 -10.62
N ASP A 46 3.26 8.34 -10.58
CA ASP A 46 4.14 8.41 -11.76
C ASP A 46 5.02 7.17 -11.94
N SER A 47 5.19 6.34 -10.91
CA SER A 47 6.06 5.16 -10.93
C SER A 47 5.28 3.86 -10.82
N ALA A 48 5.91 2.74 -11.20
CA ALA A 48 5.39 1.42 -10.86
C ALA A 48 5.57 1.20 -9.34
N LEU A 49 4.46 0.99 -8.63
CA LEU A 49 4.46 0.76 -7.19
C LEU A 49 4.64 -0.74 -6.91
N ILE A 50 5.56 -1.09 -6.01
CA ILE A 50 5.68 -2.46 -5.48
C ILE A 50 5.40 -2.41 -3.98
N LEU A 51 4.44 -3.22 -3.54
CA LEU A 51 4.09 -3.37 -2.13
C LEU A 51 4.53 -4.75 -1.63
N LEU A 52 5.42 -4.71 -0.65
CA LEU A 52 6.07 -5.88 -0.06
C LEU A 52 5.73 -5.97 1.43
N GLY A 53 5.35 -7.17 1.87
CA GLY A 53 5.21 -7.47 3.29
C GLY A 53 3.94 -6.98 3.95
N TYR A 54 2.89 -6.72 3.17
CA TYR A 54 1.59 -6.35 3.70
C TYR A 54 0.65 -7.54 3.72
N ASP A 55 -0.08 -7.66 4.81
CA ASP A 55 -1.30 -8.44 4.89
C ASP A 55 -2.47 -7.56 4.43
N LEU A 56 -3.36 -8.11 3.59
CA LEU A 56 -4.59 -7.45 3.14
C LEU A 56 -5.52 -7.09 4.29
N ASP A 57 -5.49 -7.88 5.37
CA ASP A 57 -6.30 -7.63 6.54
C ASP A 57 -5.67 -6.65 7.52
N SER A 58 -4.40 -6.25 7.30
CA SER A 58 -3.74 -5.28 8.17
C SER A 58 -4.33 -3.86 8.03
N TRP A 59 -4.49 -3.18 9.16
CA TRP A 59 -4.85 -1.76 9.19
C TRP A 59 -3.87 -0.87 8.42
N ALA A 60 -2.57 -1.18 8.51
CA ALA A 60 -1.54 -0.47 7.76
C ALA A 60 -1.77 -0.54 6.25
N PHE A 61 -2.05 -1.72 5.70
CA PHE A 61 -2.40 -1.88 4.29
C PHE A 61 -3.66 -1.09 3.94
N ARG A 62 -4.73 -1.25 4.72
CA ARG A 62 -6.02 -0.59 4.46
C ARG A 62 -5.86 0.93 4.39
N VAL A 63 -5.12 1.55 5.30
CA VAL A 63 -4.91 3.00 5.28
C VAL A 63 -4.08 3.46 4.08
N ILE A 64 -3.00 2.74 3.74
CA ILE A 64 -2.19 3.07 2.56
C ILE A 64 -3.01 2.89 1.28
N PHE A 65 -3.76 1.79 1.17
CA PHE A 65 -4.60 1.49 0.03
C PHE A 65 -5.67 2.56 -0.19
N TRP A 66 -6.48 2.85 0.84
CA TRP A 66 -7.58 3.81 0.72
C TRP A 66 -7.11 5.26 0.68
N GLY A 67 -6.09 5.61 1.46
CA GLY A 67 -5.61 6.99 1.58
C GLY A 67 -4.72 7.42 0.42
N LEU A 68 -3.88 6.51 -0.10
CA LEU A 68 -2.85 6.85 -1.09
C LEU A 68 -3.08 6.22 -2.44
N ILE A 69 -3.29 4.91 -2.50
CA ILE A 69 -3.26 4.16 -3.76
C ILE A 69 -4.56 4.38 -4.53
N LYS A 70 -5.70 4.10 -3.89
CA LYS A 70 -7.02 4.28 -4.49
C LYS A 70 -7.33 5.75 -4.78
N SER A 71 -6.78 6.67 -3.99
CA SER A 71 -6.96 8.11 -4.19
C SER A 71 -5.96 8.71 -5.20
N ALA A 72 -4.99 7.92 -5.68
CA ALA A 72 -4.03 8.32 -6.69
C ALA A 72 -4.54 7.97 -8.09
N SER A 73 -4.26 8.86 -9.04
CA SER A 73 -4.47 8.58 -10.46
C SER A 73 -3.23 7.85 -11.00
N MET A 74 -3.07 6.58 -10.64
CA MET A 74 -1.90 5.80 -11.05
C MET A 74 -1.80 5.68 -12.57
N THR A 75 -0.65 6.06 -13.12
CA THR A 75 -0.36 5.98 -14.56
C THR A 75 0.14 4.59 -14.94
N ASN A 76 0.89 3.92 -14.05
CA ASN A 76 1.46 2.60 -14.24
C ASN A 76 0.77 1.54 -13.38
N THR A 77 0.74 0.29 -13.86
CA THR A 77 0.30 -0.87 -13.08
C THR A 77 1.32 -1.17 -11.99
N GLY A 78 0.88 -1.28 -10.74
CA GLY A 78 1.72 -1.69 -9.62
C GLY A 78 1.63 -3.20 -9.35
N ILE A 79 2.54 -3.72 -8.53
CA ILE A 79 2.57 -5.11 -8.10
C ILE A 79 2.41 -5.19 -6.57
N PHE A 80 1.53 -6.08 -6.13
CA PHE A 80 1.25 -6.36 -4.74
C PHE A 80 1.66 -7.81 -4.42
N THR A 81 2.52 -8.00 -3.42
CA THR A 81 2.88 -9.34 -2.93
C THR A 81 2.08 -9.64 -1.65
N ILE A 82 1.32 -10.72 -1.65
CA ILE A 82 0.54 -11.15 -0.49
C ILE A 82 1.35 -12.16 0.31
N GLN A 83 1.56 -11.88 1.60
CA GLN A 83 2.26 -12.82 2.51
C GLN A 83 1.36 -13.91 3.10
N LEU A 84 0.06 -13.89 2.83
CA LEU A 84 -0.88 -14.92 3.26
C LEU A 84 -0.97 -16.09 2.28
N LYS A 85 -1.51 -17.22 2.75
CA LYS A 85 -1.98 -18.35 1.92
C LYS A 85 -3.51 -18.30 1.79
N PRO A 86 -4.07 -17.43 0.94
CA PRO A 86 -5.51 -17.40 0.72
C PRO A 86 -6.00 -18.66 0.03
N THR A 87 -7.26 -19.00 0.29
CA THR A 87 -8.00 -20.02 -0.46
C THR A 87 -8.12 -19.62 -1.94
N PRO A 88 -8.38 -20.56 -2.87
CA PRO A 88 -8.54 -20.23 -4.29
C PRO A 88 -9.66 -19.20 -4.57
N VAL A 89 -10.70 -19.18 -3.74
CA VAL A 89 -11.81 -18.22 -3.85
C VAL A 89 -11.35 -16.82 -3.46
N GLU A 90 -10.65 -16.69 -2.34
CA GLU A 90 -10.06 -15.42 -1.88
C GLU A 90 -9.01 -14.90 -2.87
N GLN A 91 -8.20 -15.80 -3.44
CA GLN A 91 -7.23 -15.43 -4.48
C GLN A 91 -7.90 -14.72 -5.65
N LYS A 92 -8.93 -15.34 -6.21
CA LYS A 92 -9.67 -14.75 -7.33
C LYS A 92 -10.29 -13.41 -6.94
N PHE A 93 -10.94 -13.35 -5.78
CA PHE A 93 -11.55 -12.12 -5.29
C PHE A 93 -10.53 -10.98 -5.17
N PHE A 94 -9.39 -11.21 -4.51
CA PHE A 94 -8.39 -10.16 -4.30
C PHE A 94 -7.69 -9.75 -5.60
N GLN A 95 -7.45 -10.71 -6.50
CA GLN A 95 -6.88 -10.42 -7.81
C GLN A 95 -7.80 -9.50 -8.62
N ASP A 96 -9.09 -9.82 -8.68
CA ASP A 96 -10.08 -9.01 -9.40
C ASP A 96 -10.24 -7.64 -8.73
N TYR A 97 -10.37 -7.60 -7.40
CA TYR A 97 -10.54 -6.38 -6.62
C TYR A 97 -9.38 -5.40 -6.80
N LEU A 98 -8.13 -5.85 -6.58
CA LEU A 98 -6.94 -4.99 -6.65
C LEU A 98 -6.66 -4.50 -8.08
N LYS A 99 -6.93 -5.34 -9.07
CA LYS A 99 -6.77 -4.97 -10.47
C LYS A 99 -7.77 -3.89 -10.89
N LEU A 100 -9.05 -4.07 -10.53
CA LEU A 100 -10.13 -3.15 -10.89
C LEU A 100 -10.05 -1.82 -10.13
N GLU A 101 -9.79 -1.86 -8.82
CA GLU A 101 -9.89 -0.69 -7.95
C GLU A 101 -8.59 0.15 -7.90
N ALA A 102 -7.44 -0.45 -8.20
CA ALA A 102 -6.15 0.19 -7.93
C ALA A 102 -5.05 -0.05 -8.98
N LYS A 103 -5.37 -0.71 -10.12
CA LYS A 103 -4.35 -1.13 -11.11
C LYS A 103 -3.18 -1.89 -10.46
N LEU A 104 -3.48 -2.70 -9.46
CA LEU A 104 -2.49 -3.55 -8.79
C LEU A 104 -2.66 -4.99 -9.26
N GLU A 105 -1.56 -5.59 -9.69
CA GLU A 105 -1.49 -7.03 -9.96
C GLU A 105 -0.96 -7.77 -8.74
N VAL A 106 -1.54 -8.94 -8.48
CA VAL A 106 -1.17 -9.75 -7.32
C VAL A 106 -0.14 -10.81 -7.73
N TYR A 107 0.99 -10.83 -7.01
CA TYR A 107 1.93 -11.93 -7.07
C TYR A 107 1.60 -12.96 -5.98
N TRP A 108 1.29 -14.18 -6.41
CA TRP A 108 1.00 -15.30 -5.54
C TRP A 108 2.28 -16.06 -5.20
N GLY A 109 2.90 -15.69 -4.09
CA GLY A 109 4.12 -16.30 -3.58
C GLY A 109 4.73 -15.47 -2.46
N ASP A 110 5.78 -16.00 -1.83
CA ASP A 110 6.47 -15.27 -0.77
C ASP A 110 7.41 -14.17 -1.33
N ILE A 111 7.88 -13.30 -0.43
CA ILE A 111 8.77 -12.19 -0.78
C ILE A 111 10.12 -12.65 -1.37
N TYR A 112 10.61 -13.83 -0.98
CA TYR A 112 11.87 -14.39 -1.48
C TYR A 112 11.72 -14.96 -2.90
N GLN A 113 10.54 -15.49 -3.22
CA GLN A 113 10.18 -15.92 -4.57
C GLN A 113 10.02 -14.71 -5.48
N TYR A 114 9.30 -13.67 -5.04
CA TYR A 114 9.10 -12.46 -5.83
C TYR A 114 10.41 -11.71 -6.10
N THR A 115 11.25 -11.52 -5.08
CA THR A 115 12.54 -10.82 -5.26
C THR A 115 13.49 -11.56 -6.21
N ARG A 116 13.49 -12.90 -6.20
CA ARG A 116 14.21 -13.69 -7.20
C ARG A 116 13.65 -13.48 -8.61
N HIS A 117 12.33 -13.58 -8.76
CA HIS A 117 11.67 -13.34 -10.05
C HIS A 117 11.96 -11.94 -10.60
N LEU A 118 11.90 -10.91 -9.74
CA LEU A 118 12.21 -9.53 -10.09
C LEU A 118 13.66 -9.37 -10.55
N ARG A 119 14.61 -9.94 -9.81
CA ARG A 119 16.04 -9.93 -10.18
C ARG A 119 16.27 -10.58 -11.54
N ASP A 120 15.62 -11.71 -11.81
CA ASP A 120 15.81 -12.46 -13.04
C ASP A 120 15.12 -11.77 -14.24
N SER A 121 14.05 -11.00 -14.00
CA SER A 121 13.33 -10.21 -15.03
C SER A 121 14.02 -8.89 -15.42
N LEU A 122 14.97 -8.42 -14.62
CA LEU A 122 15.73 -7.19 -14.85
C LEU A 122 17.06 -7.41 -15.60
N ARG A 123 17.36 -8.65 -15.98
CA ARG A 123 18.52 -9.03 -16.80
C ARG A 123 18.12 -9.16 -18.26
#